data_AF-G4TTV0-F1
#
_entry.id   AF-G4TTV0-F1
#
_cell.length_a   1.000
_cell.length_b   1.000
_cell.length_c   1.000
_cell.angle_alpha   90.00
_cell.angle_beta   90.00
_cell.angle_gamma   90.00
#
_symmetry.space_group_name_H-M   'P 1'
#
loop_
_entity.id
_entity.type
_entity.pdbx_description
1 polymer ?
#
loop_
_entity_poly.entity_id
_entity_poly.type
_entity_poly.pdbx_seq_one_letter_code
_entity_poly.pdbx_strand_id
1 'polypeptide(L)'
;MSQTEPAYPRTPVEIWRETFHYVLGPSLSNPIHTSLLGYESYLLRDDESLLQLHAHRDRQRNTLRLVAGSWKLVADQMGDQLVFIHPTGFQIPPDYPITNAEHIYYLEFYSDLPVHLGLLSDEEERNTRTFRRKAGPTTS
;
A
#
# COMPACT_ATOMS: atom_id res chain seq x y z
N MET A 1 -22.97 -5.15 36.03
CA MET A 1 -22.58 -5.56 34.66
C MET A 1 -21.07 -5.54 34.60
N SER A 2 -20.42 -6.70 34.61
CA SER A 2 -18.95 -6.76 34.49
C SER A 2 -18.58 -6.40 33.06
N GLN A 3 -17.85 -5.32 32.87
CA GLN A 3 -17.29 -4.99 31.56
C GLN A 3 -16.23 -6.05 31.24
N THR A 4 -16.52 -6.92 30.27
CA THR A 4 -15.52 -7.83 29.73
C THR A 4 -14.47 -6.97 29.05
N GLU A 5 -13.31 -6.88 29.68
CA GLU A 5 -12.17 -6.21 29.07
C GLU A 5 -11.87 -6.82 27.69
N PRO A 6 -11.49 -5.98 26.71
CA PRO A 6 -11.23 -6.43 25.35
C PRO A 6 -10.05 -7.39 25.30
N ALA A 7 -10.05 -8.31 24.33
CA ALA A 7 -9.01 -9.35 24.20
C ALA A 7 -7.67 -8.81 23.63
N TYR A 8 -7.69 -7.70 22.88
CA TYR A 8 -6.52 -7.17 22.19
C TYR A 8 -5.26 -6.88 23.03
N PRO A 9 -5.34 -6.41 24.30
CA PRO A 9 -4.15 -6.13 25.10
C PRO A 9 -3.56 -7.39 25.75
N ARG A 10 -4.30 -8.51 25.78
CA ARG A 10 -3.85 -9.78 26.37
C ARG A 10 -3.34 -10.77 25.33
N THR A 11 -3.75 -10.61 24.08
CA THR A 11 -3.29 -11.46 22.99
C THR A 11 -1.81 -11.17 22.69
N PRO A 12 -0.93 -12.20 22.70
CA PRO A 12 0.47 -12.05 22.36
C PRO A 12 0.68 -11.48 20.95
N VAL A 13 1.78 -10.76 20.77
CA VAL A 13 2.15 -10.11 19.50
C VAL A 13 2.32 -11.13 18.38
N GLU A 14 2.79 -12.34 18.71
CA GLU A 14 2.98 -13.45 17.78
C GLU A 14 1.66 -13.88 17.14
N ILE A 15 0.58 -13.92 17.92
CA ILE A 15 -0.74 -14.27 17.41
C ILE A 15 -1.26 -13.19 16.46
N TRP A 16 -1.02 -11.92 16.77
CA TRP A 16 -1.36 -10.82 15.86
C TRP A 16 -0.56 -10.88 14.57
N ARG A 17 0.74 -11.20 14.67
CA ARG A 17 1.61 -11.37 13.50
C ARG A 17 1.10 -12.47 12.59
N GLU A 18 0.75 -13.64 13.12
CA GLU A 18 0.17 -14.73 12.32
C GLU A 18 -1.17 -14.32 11.70
N THR A 19 -2.05 -13.71 12.48
CA THR A 19 -3.35 -13.21 11.99
C THR A 19 -3.16 -12.22 10.85
N PHE A 20 -2.20 -11.31 10.96
CA PHE A 20 -1.90 -10.33 9.92
C PHE A 20 -1.29 -10.98 8.68
N HIS A 21 -0.50 -12.05 8.82
CA HIS A 21 -0.01 -12.81 7.67
C HIS A 21 -1.16 -13.45 6.90
N TYR A 22 -2.18 -13.97 7.60
CA TYR A 22 -3.39 -14.47 6.95
C TYR A 22 -4.18 -13.38 6.22
N VAL A 23 -4.25 -12.17 6.77
CA VAL A 23 -5.00 -11.06 6.17
C VAL A 23 -4.27 -10.43 4.99
N LEU A 24 -2.99 -10.11 5.17
CA LEU A 24 -2.18 -9.39 4.20
C LEU A 24 -1.60 -10.33 3.12
N GLY A 25 -1.51 -11.63 3.42
CA GLY A 25 -0.88 -12.63 2.56
C GLY A 25 0.64 -12.70 2.72
N PRO A 26 1.33 -13.42 1.81
CA PRO A 26 2.79 -13.47 1.79
C PRO A 26 3.42 -12.11 1.54
N SER A 27 4.66 -11.93 2.00
CA SER A 27 5.47 -10.77 1.63
C SER A 27 5.68 -10.74 0.12
N LEU A 28 5.65 -9.53 -0.44
CA LEU A 28 5.87 -9.32 -1.88
C LEU A 28 7.35 -9.13 -2.21
N SER A 29 8.16 -8.75 -1.22
CA SER A 29 9.60 -8.52 -1.38
C SER A 29 10.45 -9.75 -1.08
N ASN A 30 9.99 -10.66 -0.21
CA ASN A 30 10.77 -11.84 0.16
C ASN A 30 10.48 -13.03 -0.78
N PRO A 31 11.44 -13.47 -1.62
CA PRO A 31 11.24 -14.59 -2.55
C PRO A 31 11.18 -15.96 -1.85
N ILE A 32 11.56 -16.04 -0.57
CA ILE A 32 11.57 -17.29 0.18
C ILE A 32 10.17 -17.55 0.73
N HIS A 33 9.43 -18.41 0.04
CA HIS A 33 8.12 -18.86 0.46
C HIS A 33 8.10 -20.36 0.75
N THR A 34 7.29 -20.74 1.73
CA THR A 34 7.03 -22.15 2.09
C THR A 34 5.93 -22.78 1.24
N SER A 35 5.23 -21.99 0.42
CA SER A 35 4.13 -22.44 -0.43
C SER A 35 4.38 -22.10 -1.90
N LEU A 36 3.88 -22.96 -2.81
CA LEU A 36 3.97 -22.77 -4.26
C LEU A 36 3.24 -21.48 -4.71
N LEU A 37 2.13 -21.14 -4.05
CA LEU A 37 1.36 -19.92 -4.30
C LEU A 37 2.18 -18.65 -4.04
N GLY A 38 3.13 -18.67 -3.09
CA GLY A 38 4.03 -17.53 -2.86
C GLY A 38 5.01 -17.31 -4.01
N TYR A 39 5.49 -18.41 -4.63
CA TYR A 39 6.37 -18.31 -5.80
C TYR A 39 5.64 -17.81 -7.04
N GLU A 40 4.34 -18.13 -7.19
CA GLU A 40 3.53 -17.63 -8.31
C GLU A 40 3.42 -16.09 -8.30
N SER A 41 3.30 -15.46 -7.12
CA SER A 41 3.32 -13.99 -7.04
C SER A 41 4.64 -13.35 -7.44
N TYR A 42 5.77 -14.06 -7.29
CA TYR A 42 7.10 -13.52 -7.61
C TYR A 42 7.56 -13.86 -9.03
N LEU A 43 7.17 -15.03 -9.56
CA LEU A 43 7.66 -15.54 -10.84
C LEU A 43 6.76 -15.24 -12.03
N LEU A 44 5.45 -15.03 -11.80
CA LEU A 44 4.45 -15.02 -12.87
C LEU A 44 3.63 -13.73 -12.98
N ARG A 45 3.91 -12.72 -12.15
CA ARG A 45 3.19 -11.44 -12.19
C ARG A 45 3.97 -10.39 -12.96
N ASP A 46 3.27 -9.65 -13.80
CA ASP A 46 3.76 -8.38 -14.35
C ASP A 46 3.82 -7.27 -13.28
N ASP A 47 4.59 -6.22 -13.56
CA ASP A 47 4.84 -5.13 -12.63
C ASP A 47 3.56 -4.36 -12.26
N GLU A 48 2.59 -4.28 -13.17
CA GLU A 48 1.31 -3.61 -12.90
C GLU A 48 0.48 -4.40 -11.88
N SER A 49 0.38 -5.71 -12.07
CA SER A 49 -0.29 -6.63 -11.15
C SER A 49 0.38 -6.63 -9.77
N LEU A 50 1.71 -6.50 -9.73
CA LEU A 50 2.46 -6.35 -8.49
C LEU A 50 2.17 -5.02 -7.80
N LEU A 51 2.13 -3.92 -8.55
CA LEU A 51 1.77 -2.60 -8.01
C LEU A 51 0.35 -2.57 -7.44
N GLN A 52 -0.62 -3.14 -8.16
CA GLN A 52 -2.01 -3.24 -7.70
C GLN A 52 -2.11 -4.07 -6.41
N LEU A 53 -1.39 -5.21 -6.34
CA LEU A 53 -1.36 -6.05 -5.15
C LEU A 53 -0.70 -5.33 -3.97
N HIS A 54 0.43 -4.66 -4.20
CA HIS A 54 1.10 -3.83 -3.20
C HIS A 54 0.14 -2.76 -2.67
N ALA A 55 -0.55 -2.02 -3.55
CA ALA A 55 -1.52 -1.00 -3.14
C ALA A 55 -2.68 -1.60 -2.33
N HIS A 56 -3.20 -2.77 -2.71
CA HIS A 56 -4.24 -3.46 -1.95
C HIS A 56 -3.77 -3.83 -0.54
N ARG A 57 -2.59 -4.44 -0.45
CA ARG A 57 -1.97 -4.85 0.81
C ARG A 57 -1.66 -3.64 1.71
N ASP A 58 -1.18 -2.54 1.14
CA ASP A 58 -0.96 -1.29 1.85
C ASP A 58 -2.23 -0.73 2.47
N ARG A 59 -3.36 -0.76 1.73
CA ARG A 59 -4.66 -0.35 2.25
C ARG A 59 -5.09 -1.22 3.43
N GLN A 60 -5.00 -2.55 3.29
CA GLN A 60 -5.33 -3.46 4.38
C GLN A 60 -4.44 -3.22 5.61
N ARG A 61 -3.13 -3.08 5.40
CA ARG A 61 -2.17 -2.75 6.47
C ARG A 61 -2.56 -1.45 7.17
N ASN A 62 -2.89 -0.41 6.40
CA ASN A 62 -3.34 0.87 6.96
C ASN A 62 -4.63 0.72 7.79
N THR A 63 -5.59 -0.11 7.37
CA THR A 63 -6.76 -0.42 8.20
C THR A 63 -6.36 -1.09 9.52
N LEU A 64 -5.44 -2.05 9.49
CA LEU A 64 -4.96 -2.74 10.71
C LEU A 64 -4.27 -1.77 11.69
N ARG A 65 -3.52 -0.77 11.19
CA ARG A 65 -2.85 0.25 12.02
C ARG A 65 -3.80 1.11 12.83
N LEU A 66 -5.04 1.25 12.40
CA LEU A 66 -6.04 2.12 13.04
C LEU A 66 -6.77 1.45 14.20
N VAL A 67 -6.60 0.13 14.40
CA VAL A 67 -7.37 -0.63 15.40
C VAL A 67 -6.86 -0.37 16.83
N ALA A 68 -5.55 -0.50 17.05
CA ALA A 68 -4.93 -0.32 18.36
C ALA A 68 -3.42 -0.01 18.21
N GLY A 69 -2.81 0.56 19.26
CA GLY A 69 -1.36 0.84 19.26
C GLY A 69 -0.50 -0.40 19.06
N SER A 70 -0.87 -1.54 19.65
CA SER A 70 -0.16 -2.81 19.43
C SER A 70 -0.28 -3.30 17.98
N TRP A 71 -1.47 -3.18 17.38
CA TRP A 71 -1.70 -3.54 15.98
C TRP A 71 -0.90 -2.67 15.03
N LYS A 72 -0.80 -1.36 15.31
CA LYS A 72 0.07 -0.46 14.55
C LYS A 72 1.51 -0.95 14.53
N LEU A 73 2.07 -1.31 15.69
CA LEU A 73 3.45 -1.82 15.77
C LEU A 73 3.64 -3.10 14.94
N VAL A 74 2.70 -4.05 15.01
CA VAL A 74 2.76 -5.28 14.21
C VAL A 74 2.63 -4.97 12.72
N ALA A 75 1.67 -4.13 12.34
CA ALA A 75 1.44 -3.76 10.95
C ALA A 75 2.67 -3.03 10.36
N ASP A 76 3.27 -2.10 11.11
CA ASP A 76 4.47 -1.36 10.68
C ASP A 76 5.66 -2.30 10.42
N GLN A 77 5.77 -3.43 11.13
CA GLN A 77 6.80 -4.46 10.90
C GLN A 77 6.56 -5.33 9.67
N MET A 78 5.34 -5.34 9.13
CA MET A 78 4.92 -6.26 8.06
C MET A 78 4.77 -5.59 6.69
N GLY A 79 5.11 -4.29 6.59
CA GLY A 79 5.12 -3.58 5.31
C GLY A 79 6.27 -4.03 4.43
N ASP A 80 5.96 -4.39 3.19
CA ASP A 80 7.00 -4.63 2.18
C ASP A 80 7.63 -3.29 1.80
N GLN A 81 8.97 -3.26 1.73
CA GLN A 81 9.72 -2.04 1.40
C GLN A 81 9.91 -1.93 -0.12
N LEU A 82 8.79 -2.01 -0.85
CA LEU A 82 8.79 -1.94 -2.31
C LEU A 82 8.70 -0.49 -2.79
N VAL A 83 9.51 -0.16 -3.78
CA VAL A 83 9.46 1.14 -4.47
C VAL A 83 9.25 0.93 -5.95
N PHE A 84 8.26 1.61 -6.53
CA PHE A 84 7.97 1.64 -7.95
C PHE A 84 8.34 3.01 -8.49
N ILE A 85 9.17 3.05 -9.53
CA ILE A 85 9.67 4.27 -10.16
C ILE A 85 9.16 4.31 -11.60
N HIS A 86 8.45 5.37 -11.94
CA HIS A 86 8.05 5.65 -13.31
C HIS A 86 9.11 6.54 -14.00
N PRO A 87 9.33 6.41 -15.33
CA PRO A 87 10.31 7.21 -16.08
C PRO A 87 10.13 8.73 -15.96
N THR A 88 8.93 9.21 -15.64
CA THR A 88 8.66 10.64 -15.39
C THR A 88 9.18 11.15 -14.04
N GLY A 89 9.80 10.27 -13.24
CA GLY A 89 10.24 10.57 -11.88
C GLY A 89 9.16 10.39 -10.80
N PHE A 90 7.97 9.91 -11.18
CA PHE A 90 6.93 9.57 -10.20
C PHE A 90 7.31 8.30 -9.44
N GLN A 91 7.07 8.31 -8.12
CA GLN A 91 7.45 7.23 -7.22
C GLN A 91 6.26 6.78 -6.36
N ILE A 92 6.12 5.46 -6.19
CA ILE A 92 5.17 4.86 -5.25
C ILE A 92 5.94 3.94 -4.28
N PRO A 93 5.78 4.07 -2.95
CA PRO A 93 5.09 5.16 -2.26
C PRO A 93 5.77 6.52 -2.46
N PRO A 94 5.00 7.64 -2.39
CA PRO A 94 5.57 8.98 -2.51
C PRO A 94 6.51 9.26 -1.34
N ASP A 95 7.59 10.00 -1.61
CA ASP A 95 8.62 10.41 -0.63
C ASP A 95 9.30 9.27 0.16
N TYR A 96 9.07 8.01 -0.21
CA TYR A 96 9.75 6.89 0.43
C TYR A 96 11.24 6.93 0.05
N PRO A 97 12.17 6.93 1.02
CA PRO A 97 13.59 6.97 0.71
C PRO A 97 13.99 5.68 -0.01
N ILE A 98 14.42 5.82 -1.28
CA ILE A 98 14.85 4.70 -2.13
C ILE A 98 15.96 3.87 -1.45
N THR A 99 16.79 4.50 -0.61
CA THR A 99 17.84 3.83 0.17
C THR A 99 17.32 2.79 1.16
N ASN A 100 16.05 2.88 1.54
CA ASN A 100 15.41 1.93 2.45
C ASN A 100 14.57 0.90 1.69
N ALA A 101 14.56 0.94 0.35
CA ALA A 101 13.82 -0.02 -0.44
C ALA A 101 14.51 -1.39 -0.39
N GLU A 102 13.72 -2.44 -0.16
CA GLU A 102 14.18 -3.82 -0.29
C GLU A 102 14.24 -4.21 -1.77
N HIS A 103 13.26 -3.75 -2.57
CA HIS A 103 13.26 -3.94 -4.03
C HIS A 103 12.74 -2.68 -4.73
N ILE A 104 13.30 -2.41 -5.92
CA ILE A 104 12.94 -1.27 -6.77
C ILE A 104 12.46 -1.82 -8.11
N TYR A 105 11.26 -1.43 -8.51
CA TYR A 105 10.64 -1.78 -9.79
C TYR A 105 10.57 -0.55 -10.68
N TYR A 106 11.01 -0.68 -11.92
CA TYR A 106 10.92 0.38 -12.92
C TYR A 106 9.73 0.09 -13.84
N LEU A 107 8.70 0.92 -13.75
CA LEU A 107 7.48 0.73 -14.54
C LEU A 107 7.77 1.11 -16.00
N GLU A 108 7.74 0.15 -16.93
CA GLU A 108 7.91 0.44 -18.36
C GLU A 108 6.67 1.15 -18.94
N PHE A 109 6.87 1.87 -20.06
CA PHE A 109 5.85 2.67 -20.75
C PHE A 109 4.64 1.83 -21.18
N TYR A 110 3.65 1.74 -20.30
CA TYR A 110 2.27 1.55 -20.69
C TYR A 110 1.54 2.84 -20.35
N SER A 111 1.27 3.61 -21.40
CA SER A 111 0.32 4.73 -21.39
C SER A 111 -0.94 4.26 -20.68
N ASP A 112 -1.32 4.99 -19.64
CA ASP A 112 -2.43 4.71 -18.70
C ASP A 112 -2.02 3.94 -17.44
N LEU A 113 -1.05 4.47 -16.67
CA LEU A 113 -1.12 4.30 -15.22
C LEU A 113 -2.53 4.77 -14.80
N PRO A 114 -3.41 3.89 -14.27
CA PRO A 114 -4.74 4.30 -13.98
C PRO A 114 -4.65 5.36 -12.88
N VAL A 115 -5.10 6.57 -13.20
CA VAL A 115 -5.61 7.57 -12.26
C VAL A 115 -6.60 6.94 -11.25
N HIS A 116 -7.03 5.69 -11.48
CA HIS A 116 -7.85 4.84 -10.62
C HIS A 116 -7.17 4.11 -9.45
N LEU A 117 -5.84 4.17 -9.24
CA LEU A 117 -5.25 3.55 -8.04
C LEU A 117 -5.63 4.23 -6.72
N GLY A 118 -6.34 5.37 -6.75
CA GLY A 118 -6.78 6.10 -5.56
C GLY A 118 -5.60 6.60 -4.71
N LEU A 119 -4.42 6.69 -5.31
CA LEU A 119 -3.17 7.13 -4.69
C LEU A 119 -2.94 8.64 -4.83
N LEU A 120 -3.82 9.34 -5.55
CA LEU A 120 -3.93 10.79 -5.46
C LEU A 120 -4.71 11.13 -4.19
N SER A 121 -3.96 11.59 -3.20
CA SER A 121 -4.48 12.22 -2.00
C SER A 121 -5.43 13.37 -2.39
N ASP A 122 -6.36 13.71 -1.48
CA ASP A 122 -7.37 14.78 -1.56
C ASP A 122 -6.84 16.19 -2.00
N GLU A 123 -5.54 16.31 -2.22
CA GLU A 123 -4.82 17.54 -2.55
C GLU A 123 -4.92 17.90 -4.04
N GLU A 124 -4.96 16.93 -4.97
CA GLU A 124 -5.19 17.22 -6.39
C GLU A 124 -6.67 17.52 -6.73
N GLU A 125 -7.60 16.94 -5.96
CA GLU A 125 -9.03 17.26 -6.10
C GLU A 125 -9.34 18.71 -5.66
N ARG A 126 -8.57 19.27 -4.70
CA ARG A 126 -8.65 20.69 -4.36
C ARG A 126 -8.09 21.59 -5.47
N ASN A 127 -6.98 21.23 -6.08
CA ASN A 127 -6.38 22.06 -7.12
C ASN A 127 -7.21 22.12 -8.42
N THR A 128 -7.86 21.02 -8.80
CA THR A 128 -8.76 20.99 -9.97
C THR A 128 -10.07 21.74 -9.76
N ARG A 129 -10.64 21.73 -8.53
CA ARG A 129 -11.83 22.56 -8.19
C ARG A 129 -11.51 24.05 -8.14
N THR A 130 -10.27 24.42 -7.79
CA THR A 130 -9.85 25.83 -7.73
C THR A 130 -9.62 26.41 -9.13
N PHE A 131 -9.15 25.60 -10.07
CA PHE A 131 -8.97 26.03 -11.47
C PHE A 131 -10.30 26.21 -12.22
N ARG A 132 -11.32 25.39 -11.93
CA ARG A 132 -12.64 25.49 -12.57
C ARG A 132 -13.48 26.70 -12.15
N ARG A 133 -13.13 27.39 -11.05
CA ARG A 133 -13.81 28.63 -10.60
C ARG A 133 -13.23 29.92 -11.19
N LYS A 134 -12.05 29.89 -11.83
CA LYS A 134 -11.42 31.08 -12.43
C LYS A 134 -11.68 31.26 -13.94
N ALA A 135 -12.22 30.25 -14.61
CA ALA A 135 -12.70 30.39 -15.99
C ALA A 135 -14.17 30.87 -15.97
N GLY A 136 -14.37 32.17 -15.71
CA GLY A 136 -15.65 32.82 -15.93
C GLY A 136 -16.03 32.78 -17.42
N PRO A 137 -17.33 32.83 -17.76
CA PRO A 137 -17.78 32.78 -19.14
C PRO A 137 -17.36 34.06 -19.87
N THR A 138 -16.60 33.92 -20.94
CA THR A 138 -16.36 34.97 -21.93
C THR A 138 -17.68 35.18 -22.68
N THR A 139 -18.44 36.19 -22.30
CA THR A 139 -19.59 36.66 -23.06
C THR A 139 -19.10 37.43 -24.28
N SER A 140 -19.40 36.91 -25.48
CA SER A 140 -19.44 37.67 -26.72
C SER A 140 -20.66 38.58 -26.78
#